data_AF-A0A2K8T7L4-F1
#
_entry.id   AF-A0A2K8T7L4-F1
#
_cell.length_a   1.000
_cell.length_b   1.000
_cell.length_c   1.000
_cell.angle_alpha   90.00
_cell.angle_beta   90.00
_cell.angle_gamma   90.00
#
_symmetry.space_group_name_H-M   'P 1'
#
loop_
_entity.id
_entity.type
_entity.pdbx_description
1 polymer ?
#
loop_
_entity_poly.entity_id
_entity_poly.type
_entity_poly.pdbx_seq_one_letter_code
_entity_poly.pdbx_strand_id
1 'polypeptide(L)'
;MYPPVLDEIGGSFWCLINYFQTITPVDEDECVVQYWLMVNSTREVKVEMYLDIQNQVASQDIAIVESQQPRRLPLDLQAEVHLPSDRYSIAYRQWLKKQGVTFGTI
;
A
#
# COMPACT_ATOMS: atom_id res chain seq x y z
N MET A 1 2.20 8.37 13.44
CA MET A 1 2.25 9.82 13.73
C MET A 1 1.58 10.50 12.57
N TYR A 2 0.43 11.15 12.78
CA TYR A 2 -0.30 11.86 11.72
C TYR A 2 0.59 13.01 11.22
N PRO A 3 0.69 13.29 9.90
CA PRO A 3 1.53 14.39 9.45
C PRO A 3 0.99 15.70 10.04
N PRO A 4 1.83 16.52 10.71
CA PRO A 4 1.41 17.70 11.47
C PRO A 4 0.69 18.76 10.63
N VAL A 5 0.81 18.67 9.30
CA VAL A 5 0.17 19.58 8.35
C VAL A 5 -1.36 19.45 8.30
N LEU A 6 -1.93 18.34 8.78
CA LEU A 6 -3.38 18.17 8.85
C LEU A 6 -3.98 18.86 10.10
N ASP A 7 -3.16 19.12 11.12
CA ASP A 7 -3.58 19.78 12.36
C ASP A 7 -3.50 21.32 12.28
N GLU A 8 -2.68 21.90 11.39
CA GLU A 8 -2.59 23.36 11.18
C GLU A 8 -3.84 23.95 10.47
N ILE A 9 -4.73 23.10 9.98
CA ILE A 9 -5.89 23.45 9.15
C ILE A 9 -7.15 23.47 10.03
N GLY A 10 -7.22 24.40 10.98
CA GLY A 10 -8.38 24.56 11.87
C GLY A 10 -9.73 24.59 11.13
N GLY A 11 -10.69 23.78 11.59
CA GLY A 11 -12.01 23.57 10.99
C GLY A 11 -12.13 22.20 10.32
N SER A 12 -13.35 21.66 10.18
CA SER A 12 -13.60 20.33 9.59
C SER A 12 -13.12 20.25 8.13
N PHE A 13 -11.86 19.87 7.94
CA PHE A 13 -11.24 19.64 6.64
C PHE A 13 -11.75 18.31 6.08
N TRP A 14 -12.87 18.38 5.38
CA TRP A 14 -13.37 17.27 4.58
C TRP A 14 -12.62 17.25 3.25
N CYS A 15 -11.72 16.27 3.13
CA CYS A 15 -10.98 15.97 1.92
C CYS A 15 -11.40 14.56 1.48
N LEU A 16 -12.04 14.46 0.33
CA LEU A 16 -12.33 13.17 -0.28
C LEU A 16 -11.16 12.81 -1.18
N ILE A 17 -10.54 11.67 -0.88
CA ILE A 17 -9.40 11.16 -1.62
C ILE A 17 -9.84 9.90 -2.33
N ASN A 18 -9.68 9.87 -3.65
CA ASN A 18 -9.71 8.64 -4.42
C ASN A 18 -8.25 8.25 -4.72
N TYR A 19 -7.89 7.05 -4.32
CA TYR A 19 -6.57 6.48 -4.50
C TYR A 19 -6.68 5.26 -5.41
N PHE A 20 -6.06 5.33 -6.58
CA PHE A 20 -5.98 4.21 -7.51
C PHE A 20 -4.53 3.78 -7.63
N GLN A 21 -4.22 2.54 -7.26
CA GLN A 21 -2.88 1.98 -7.33
C GLN A 21 -2.89 0.72 -8.18
N THR A 22 -1.82 0.58 -8.96
CA THR A 22 -1.55 -0.60 -9.79
C THR A 22 -0.15 -1.10 -9.51
N ILE A 23 0.01 -2.41 -9.57
CA ILE A 23 1.29 -3.10 -9.40
C ILE A 23 1.52 -3.88 -10.68
N THR A 24 2.60 -3.55 -11.39
CA THR A 24 2.99 -4.23 -12.63
C THR A 24 4.18 -5.12 -12.32
N PRO A 25 4.01 -6.46 -12.30
CA PRO A 25 5.13 -7.37 -12.09
C PRO A 25 6.11 -7.26 -13.26
N VAL A 26 7.40 -7.08 -12.96
CA VAL A 26 8.50 -7.08 -13.95
C VAL A 26 9.12 -8.48 -14.01
N ASP A 27 9.38 -9.06 -12.85
CA ASP A 27 9.74 -10.47 -12.67
C ASP A 27 9.11 -11.03 -11.37
N GLU A 28 9.61 -12.16 -10.85
CA GLU A 28 9.07 -12.79 -9.63
C GLU A 28 9.39 -12.04 -8.33
N ASP A 29 10.44 -11.20 -8.32
CA ASP A 29 10.96 -10.49 -7.14
C ASP A 29 10.94 -8.96 -7.33
N GLU A 30 10.64 -8.45 -8.54
CA GLU A 30 10.60 -7.03 -8.90
C GLU A 30 9.24 -6.61 -9.49
N CYS A 31 8.74 -5.45 -9.09
CA CYS A 31 7.54 -4.85 -9.66
C CYS A 31 7.63 -3.32 -9.71
N VAL A 32 6.83 -2.71 -10.59
CA VAL A 32 6.64 -1.27 -10.66
C VAL A 32 5.29 -0.91 -10.06
N VAL A 33 5.30 -0.04 -9.06
CA VAL A 33 4.09 0.49 -8.42
C VAL A 33 3.77 1.86 -8.99
N GLN A 34 2.53 2.05 -9.44
CA GLN A 34 2.02 3.33 -9.95
C GLN A 34 0.74 3.68 -9.21
N TYR A 35 0.58 4.96 -8.85
CA TYR A 35 -0.63 5.44 -8.20
C TYR A 35 -1.11 6.77 -8.77
N TRP A 36 -2.42 6.98 -8.72
CA TRP A 36 -3.10 8.22 -9.05
C TRP A 36 -3.91 8.68 -7.86
N LEU A 37 -3.63 9.90 -7.42
CA LEU A 37 -4.34 10.56 -6.34
C LEU A 37 -5.29 11.61 -6.94
N MET A 38 -6.58 11.43 -6.72
CA MET A 38 -7.60 12.41 -7.08
C MET A 38 -8.20 12.96 -5.80
N VAL A 39 -8.09 14.28 -5.61
CA VAL A 39 -8.46 14.93 -4.37
C VAL A 39 -9.58 15.93 -4.62
N ASN A 40 -10.69 15.77 -3.90
CA ASN A 40 -11.72 16.79 -3.78
C ASN A 40 -11.58 17.45 -2.40
N SER A 41 -11.07 18.68 -2.40
CA SER A 41 -10.79 19.45 -1.21
C SER A 41 -11.55 20.76 -1.23
N THR A 42 -12.07 21.16 -0.06
CA THR A 42 -12.69 22.47 0.14
C THR A 42 -11.69 23.62 0.17
N ARG A 43 -10.38 23.29 0.27
CA ARG A 43 -9.27 24.25 0.24
C ARG A 43 -8.32 23.91 -0.89
N GLU A 44 -7.78 24.93 -1.54
CA GLU A 44 -6.72 24.76 -2.51
C GLU A 44 -5.43 24.40 -1.78
N VAL A 45 -4.90 23.22 -2.09
CA VAL A 45 -3.63 22.72 -1.56
C VAL A 45 -2.73 22.46 -2.76
N LYS A 46 -1.47 22.85 -2.64
CA LYS A 46 -0.47 22.65 -3.68
C LYS A 46 -0.25 21.17 -3.96
N VAL A 47 -0.16 20.80 -5.22
CA VAL A 47 0.03 19.40 -5.64
C VAL A 47 1.30 18.80 -5.04
N GLU A 48 2.35 19.61 -4.93
CA GLU A 48 3.66 19.22 -4.38
C GLU A 48 3.53 18.68 -2.94
N MET A 49 2.64 19.27 -2.14
CA MET A 49 2.41 18.82 -0.77
C MET A 49 1.81 17.41 -0.73
N TYR A 50 0.90 17.07 -1.64
CA TYR A 50 0.37 15.71 -1.74
C TYR A 50 1.45 14.73 -2.21
N LEU A 51 2.28 15.14 -3.17
CA LEU A 51 3.40 14.32 -3.66
C LEU A 51 4.41 14.03 -2.55
N ASP A 52 4.79 15.02 -1.76
CA ASP A 52 5.73 14.86 -0.65
C ASP A 52 5.21 13.86 0.39
N ILE A 53 3.93 13.97 0.76
CA ILE A 53 3.29 13.03 1.69
C ILE A 53 3.28 11.62 1.11
N GLN A 54 2.87 11.45 -0.15
CA GLN A 54 2.80 10.13 -0.77
C GLN A 54 4.19 9.51 -0.95
N ASN A 55 5.20 10.30 -1.31
CA ASN A 55 6.58 9.85 -1.40
C ASN A 55 7.12 9.40 -0.03
N GLN A 56 6.78 10.13 1.03
CA GLN A 56 7.15 9.74 2.39
C GLN A 56 6.51 8.41 2.78
N VAL A 57 5.20 8.24 2.57
CA VAL A 57 4.49 6.98 2.87
C VAL A 57 5.06 5.83 2.04
N ALA A 58 5.23 6.03 0.73
CA ALA A 58 5.78 5.01 -0.16
C ALA A 58 7.20 4.59 0.27
N SER A 59 8.05 5.52 0.68
CA SER A 59 9.42 5.19 1.16
C SER A 59 9.41 4.31 2.43
N GLN A 60 8.41 4.47 3.29
CA GLN A 60 8.25 3.65 4.49
C GLN A 60 7.82 2.24 4.13
N ASP A 61 6.85 2.11 3.23
CA ASP A 61 6.36 0.81 2.76
C ASP A 61 7.44 0.04 2.00
N ILE A 62 8.17 0.71 1.10
CA ILE A 62 9.27 0.11 0.32
C ILE A 62 10.32 -0.50 1.25
N ALA A 63 10.76 0.23 2.28
CA ALA A 63 11.77 -0.26 3.21
C ALA A 63 11.34 -1.55 3.92
N ILE A 64 10.06 -1.68 4.27
CA ILE A 64 9.53 -2.90 4.89
C ILE A 64 9.45 -4.02 3.86
N VAL A 65 8.83 -3.79 2.70
CA VAL A 65 8.63 -4.80 1.65
C VAL A 65 9.96 -5.37 1.17
N GLU A 66 10.95 -4.54 0.87
CA GLU A 66 12.26 -4.98 0.37
C GLU A 66 13.07 -5.77 1.41
N SER A 67 12.77 -5.60 2.70
CA SER A 67 13.43 -6.32 3.79
C SER A 67 12.82 -7.70 4.08
N GLN A 68 11.64 -8.01 3.51
CA GLN A 68 10.93 -9.25 3.79
C GLN A 68 11.71 -10.47 3.32
N GLN A 69 11.71 -11.51 4.17
CA GLN A 69 12.28 -12.80 3.86
C GLN A 69 11.31 -13.90 4.28
N PRO A 70 11.00 -14.87 3.40
CA PRO A 70 11.42 -14.96 2.00
C PRO A 70 10.88 -13.82 1.12
N ARG A 71 11.57 -13.50 0.00
CA ARG A 71 11.14 -12.43 -0.93
C ARG A 71 9.82 -12.70 -1.63
N ARG A 72 9.55 -13.98 -1.93
CA ARG A 72 8.32 -14.43 -2.59
C ARG A 72 7.24 -14.70 -1.56
N LEU A 73 5.99 -14.42 -1.92
CA LEU A 73 4.86 -14.50 -1.00
C LEU A 73 4.53 -15.95 -0.62
N PRO A 74 4.63 -16.34 0.67
CA PRO A 74 4.20 -17.65 1.12
C PRO A 74 2.68 -17.79 1.02
N LEU A 75 2.19 -18.82 0.34
CA LEU A 75 0.76 -19.15 0.26
C LEU A 75 0.31 -20.18 1.31
N ASP A 76 1.26 -20.81 2.01
CA ASP A 76 0.96 -21.57 3.22
C ASP A 76 0.75 -20.62 4.41
N LEU A 77 -0.48 -20.58 4.93
CA LEU A 77 -0.84 -19.72 6.07
C LEU A 77 -0.16 -20.13 7.39
N GLN A 78 0.47 -21.31 7.44
CA GLN A 78 1.28 -21.71 8.60
C GLN A 78 2.72 -21.21 8.53
N ALA A 79 3.15 -20.65 7.39
CA ALA A 79 4.49 -20.09 7.23
C ALA A 79 4.67 -18.76 7.98
N GLU A 80 3.58 -18.06 8.29
CA GLU A 80 3.57 -16.78 8.99
C GLU A 80 2.60 -16.80 10.18
N VAL A 81 2.88 -15.98 11.20
CA VAL A 81 1.94 -15.76 12.31
C VAL A 81 0.94 -14.68 11.90
N HIS A 82 -0.35 -14.94 12.09
CA HIS A 82 -1.42 -14.02 11.73
C HIS A 82 -2.20 -13.51 12.95
N LEU A 83 -2.58 -12.24 12.91
CA LEU A 83 -3.43 -11.56 13.87
C LEU A 83 -4.84 -11.32 13.31
N PRO A 84 -5.84 -11.00 14.15
CA PRO A 84 -7.20 -10.70 13.68
C PRO A 84 -7.29 -9.54 12.67
N SER A 85 -6.31 -8.64 12.64
CA SER A 85 -6.20 -7.55 11.65
C SER A 85 -5.91 -8.06 10.24
N ASP A 86 -5.36 -9.26 10.10
CA ASP A 86 -4.74 -9.76 8.87
C ASP A 86 -5.75 -10.50 7.97
N ARG A 87 -7.05 -10.38 8.28
CA ARG A 87 -8.11 -11.12 7.58
C ARG A 87 -8.11 -10.87 6.07
N TYR A 88 -7.78 -9.66 5.62
CA TYR A 88 -7.68 -9.35 4.20
C TYR A 88 -6.46 -9.98 3.53
N SER A 89 -5.30 -9.99 4.18
CA SER A 89 -4.09 -10.60 3.63
C SER A 89 -4.19 -12.13 3.61
N ILE A 90 -4.86 -12.73 4.60
CA ILE A 90 -5.21 -14.17 4.59
C ILE A 90 -6.13 -14.49 3.42
N ALA A 91 -7.22 -13.73 3.25
CA ALA A 91 -8.18 -13.95 2.17
C ALA A 91 -7.51 -13.82 0.79
N TYR A 92 -6.60 -12.85 0.64
CA TYR A 92 -5.82 -12.66 -0.58
C TYR A 92 -4.94 -13.88 -0.91
N ARG A 93 -4.18 -14.40 0.07
CA ARG A 93 -3.36 -15.61 -0.11
C ARG A 93 -4.20 -16.84 -0.48
N GLN A 94 -5.32 -17.04 0.20
CA GLN A 94 -6.25 -18.13 -0.12
C GLN A 94 -6.81 -18.02 -1.55
N TRP A 95 -7.13 -16.79 -1.96
CA TRP A 95 -7.62 -16.53 -3.31
C TRP A 95 -6.55 -16.82 -4.37
N LEU A 96 -5.32 -16.33 -4.19
CA LEU A 96 -4.19 -16.61 -5.09
C LEU A 96 -3.94 -18.13 -5.22
N LYS A 97 -3.93 -18.85 -4.10
CA LYS A 97 -3.78 -20.31 -4.07
C LYS A 97 -4.90 -21.00 -4.85
N LYS A 98 -6.15 -20.53 -4.71
CA LYS A 98 -7.30 -21.06 -5.48
C LYS A 98 -7.20 -20.77 -6.98
N GLN A 99 -6.63 -19.62 -7.37
CA GLN A 99 -6.37 -19.29 -8.77
C GLN A 99 -5.20 -20.07 -9.36
N GLY A 100 -4.42 -20.81 -8.55
CA GLY A 100 -3.25 -21.55 -9.00
C GLY A 100 -2.09 -20.64 -9.39
N VAL A 101 -1.99 -19.45 -8.78
CA VAL A 101 -0.87 -18.53 -9.01
C VAL A 101 0.41 -19.17 -8.45
N THR A 102 1.44 -19.25 -9.29
CA THR A 102 2.77 -19.75 -8.91
C THR A 102 3.86 -18.69 -9.07
N PHE A 103 3.62 -17.65 -9.85
CA PHE A 103 4.59 -16.59 -10.14
C PHE A 103 4.71 -15.63 -8.96
N GLY A 104 5.92 -15.45 -8.42
CA GLY A 104 6.18 -14.55 -7.28
C GLY A 104 5.67 -15.10 -5.93
N THR A 105 5.33 -16.39 -5.87
CA THR A 105 4.76 -17.06 -4.70
C THR A 105 5.51 -18.35 -4.39
N ILE A 106 5.49 -18.77 -3.12
CA ILE A 106 6.10 -20.03 -2.65
C ILE A 106 5.20 -20.78 -1.66
#